data_AF-A0A7T1I258-F1
#
_entry.id   AF-A0A7T1I258-F1
#
_cell.length_a   1.000
_cell.length_b   1.000
_cell.length_c   1.000
_cell.angle_alpha   90.00
_cell.angle_beta   90.00
_cell.angle_gamma   90.00
#
_symmetry.space_group_name_H-M   'P 1'
#
loop_
_entity.id
_entity.type
_entity.pdbx_description
1 polymer ?
#
loop_
_entity_poly.entity_id
_entity_poly.type
_entity_poly.pdbx_seq_one_letter_code
_entity_poly.pdbx_strand_id
1 'polypeptide(L)'
;MSHLREIMQRLNAKAPSPATPPAQLEGHLTAYERQLHDCSDSMLQYEAVWLEEHLQGLDLCASKPEMRAAAGGAAHVALLRQESERFISLLHAEMERRELQPARHRAAVVPTEHAWELTNPAIRQAWGIDVS
;
A
#
# COMPACT_ATOMS: atom_id res chain seq x y z
N MET A 1 10.52 -0.19 9.96
CA MET A 1 9.89 -0.89 8.82
C MET A 1 8.38 -0.72 8.95
N SER A 2 7.70 -0.32 7.87
CA SER A 2 6.25 -0.11 7.87
C SER A 2 5.49 -1.43 7.77
N HIS A 3 4.37 -1.55 8.49
CA HIS A 3 3.55 -2.77 8.47
C HIS A 3 2.87 -3.02 7.12
N LEU A 4 2.47 -1.97 6.41
CA LEU A 4 1.87 -2.10 5.08
C LEU A 4 2.87 -2.70 4.09
N ARG A 5 4.15 -2.36 4.21
CA ARG A 5 5.24 -3.03 3.49
C ARG A 5 5.37 -4.50 3.87
N GLU A 6 5.19 -4.86 5.14
CA GLU A 6 5.17 -6.27 5.55
C GLU A 6 3.98 -7.04 4.94
N ILE A 7 2.79 -6.44 4.90
CA ILE A 7 1.60 -7.00 4.22
C ILE A 7 1.93 -7.28 2.75
N MET A 8 2.56 -6.33 2.06
CA MET A 8 2.94 -6.49 0.65
C MET A 8 4.06 -7.51 0.44
N GLN A 9 5.03 -7.56 1.36
CA GLN A 9 6.06 -8.58 1.34
C GLN A 9 5.50 -9.97 1.61
N ARG A 10 4.45 -10.13 2.44
CA ARG A 10 3.77 -11.41 2.69
C ARG A 10 3.00 -11.92 1.47
N LEU A 11 2.55 -11.04 0.57
CA LEU A 11 1.99 -11.48 -0.71
C LEU A 11 3.06 -12.08 -1.62
N ASN A 12 4.26 -11.50 -1.63
CA ASN A 12 5.38 -11.92 -2.48
C ASN A 12 6.18 -13.10 -1.90
N ALA A 13 6.37 -13.11 -0.59
CA ALA A 13 6.94 -14.23 0.14
C ALA A 13 5.82 -15.23 0.37
N LYS A 14 5.83 -16.35 -0.37
CA LYS A 14 4.85 -17.46 -0.34
C LYS A 14 4.75 -18.18 1.03
N ALA A 15 4.71 -17.45 2.13
CA ALA A 15 4.74 -17.93 3.50
C ALA A 15 3.45 -17.50 4.20
N PRO A 16 2.68 -18.43 4.78
CA PRO A 16 1.52 -18.10 5.59
C PRO A 16 1.99 -17.40 6.86
N SER A 17 1.88 -16.07 6.89
CA SER A 17 2.14 -15.29 8.09
C SER A 17 0.85 -15.19 8.92
N PRO A 18 0.91 -15.31 10.26
CA PRO A 18 -0.27 -15.19 11.11
C PRO A 18 -0.94 -13.82 10.94
N ALA A 19 -2.26 -13.80 11.14
CA ALA A 19 -3.05 -12.58 11.16
C ALA A 19 -2.45 -11.57 12.15
N THR A 20 -2.40 -10.29 11.75
CA THR A 20 -1.93 -9.24 12.63
C THR A 20 -2.94 -9.07 13.78
N PRO A 21 -2.51 -9.13 15.05
CA PRO A 21 -3.40 -8.87 16.17
C PRO A 21 -4.06 -7.49 16.05
N PRO A 22 -5.36 -7.34 16.39
CA PRO A 22 -6.07 -6.07 16.21
C PRO A 22 -5.36 -4.87 16.86
N ALA A 23 -4.83 -5.03 18.07
CA ALA A 23 -4.12 -3.95 18.77
C ALA A 23 -2.83 -3.51 18.05
N GLN A 24 -2.15 -4.42 17.35
CA GLN A 24 -0.97 -4.07 16.55
C GLN A 24 -1.36 -3.36 15.26
N LEU A 25 -2.45 -3.81 14.62
CA LEU A 25 -2.99 -3.16 13.43
C LEU A 25 -3.40 -1.71 13.69
N GLU A 26 -4.10 -1.41 14.81
CA GLU A 26 -4.44 -0.03 15.17
C GLU A 26 -3.21 0.86 15.36
N GLY A 27 -2.16 0.33 16.00
CA GLY A 27 -0.89 1.05 16.15
C GLY A 27 -0.24 1.37 14.80
N HIS A 28 -0.29 0.43 13.86
CA HIS A 28 0.23 0.61 12.52
C HIS A 28 -0.58 1.63 11.70
N LEU A 29 -1.91 1.61 11.81
CA LEU A 29 -2.78 2.58 11.15
C LEU A 29 -2.53 4.00 11.67
N THR A 30 -2.38 4.16 12.98
CA THR A 30 -2.05 5.46 13.60
C THR A 30 -0.69 5.98 13.14
N ALA A 31 0.32 5.10 13.03
CA ALA A 31 1.63 5.49 12.54
C ALA A 31 1.60 5.87 11.06
N TYR A 32 0.84 5.14 10.25
CA TYR A 32 0.64 5.42 8.83
C TYR A 32 -0.06 6.75 8.61
N GLU A 33 -1.17 7.01 9.30
CA GLU A 33 -1.89 8.30 9.24
C GLU A 33 -0.97 9.49 9.54
N ARG A 34 -0.10 9.36 10.55
CA ARG A 34 0.89 10.40 10.84
C ARG A 34 1.87 10.62 9.68
N GLN A 35 2.36 9.54 9.07
CA GLN A 35 3.25 9.66 7.89
C GLN A 35 2.54 10.33 6.71
N LEU A 36 1.27 9.99 6.47
CA LEU A 36 0.48 10.64 5.42
C LEU A 36 0.36 12.15 5.64
N HIS A 37 0.24 12.59 6.89
CA HIS A 37 0.20 14.02 7.21
C HIS A 37 1.49 14.75 6.84
N ASP A 38 2.65 14.10 6.96
CA ASP A 38 3.95 14.68 6.66
C ASP A 38 4.35 14.55 5.18
N CYS A 39 3.61 13.76 4.39
CA CYS A 39 3.86 13.55 2.97
C CYS A 39 3.56 14.80 2.12
N SER A 40 4.32 14.98 1.04
CA SER A 40 3.95 15.92 -0.03
C SER A 40 2.81 15.37 -0.88
N ASP A 41 2.13 16.24 -1.63
CA ASP A 41 1.01 15.82 -2.48
C ASP A 41 1.43 14.79 -3.54
N SER A 42 2.62 14.94 -4.12
CA SER A 42 3.24 13.95 -5.01
C SER A 42 3.50 12.61 -4.33
N MET A 43 3.91 12.61 -3.06
CA MET A 43 4.07 11.38 -2.28
C MET A 43 2.74 10.70 -2.03
N LEU A 44 1.68 11.46 -1.70
CA LEU A 44 0.33 10.91 -1.51
C LEU A 44 -0.21 10.29 -2.81
N GLN A 45 0.02 10.93 -3.96
CA GLN A 45 -0.36 10.38 -5.25
C GLN A 45 0.40 9.08 -5.59
N TYR A 46 1.70 9.02 -5.31
CA TYR A 46 2.48 7.79 -5.45
C TYR A 46 1.91 6.67 -4.57
N GLU A 47 1.69 6.97 -3.30
CA GLU A 47 1.21 5.99 -2.31
C GLU A 47 -0.18 5.46 -2.71
N ALA A 48 -1.02 6.31 -3.31
CA ALA A 48 -2.35 5.92 -3.77
C ALA A 48 -2.27 4.89 -4.89
N VAL A 49 -1.48 5.15 -5.93
CA VAL A 49 -1.29 4.20 -7.02
C VAL A 49 -0.64 2.92 -6.53
N TRP A 50 0.33 3.01 -5.63
CA TRP A 50 1.00 1.85 -5.05
C TRP A 50 0.03 0.94 -4.29
N LEU A 51 -0.86 1.51 -3.48
CA LEU A 51 -1.83 0.75 -2.70
C LEU A 51 -3.01 0.23 -3.55
N GLU A 52 -3.43 0.99 -4.56
CA GLU A 52 -4.42 0.54 -5.56
C GLU A 52 -3.90 -0.67 -6.36
N GLU A 53 -2.65 -0.63 -6.85
CA GLU A 53 -2.03 -1.77 -7.55
C GLU A 53 -1.94 -2.99 -6.63
N HIS A 54 -1.64 -2.80 -5.35
CA HIS A 54 -1.62 -3.88 -4.38
C HIS A 54 -2.99 -4.55 -4.21
N LEU A 55 -4.05 -3.75 -4.04
CA LEU A 55 -5.43 -4.23 -3.92
C LEU A 55 -5.89 -4.98 -5.18
N GLN A 56 -5.54 -4.48 -6.37
CA GLN A 56 -5.81 -5.18 -7.63
C GLN A 56 -5.07 -6.53 -7.71
N GLY A 57 -3.83 -6.60 -7.20
CA GLY A 57 -3.09 -7.85 -7.07
C GLY A 57 -3.78 -8.86 -6.15
N LEU A 58 -4.32 -8.39 -5.03
CA LEU A 58 -5.11 -9.20 -4.10
C LEU A 58 -6.42 -9.71 -4.74
N ASP A 59 -7.11 -8.88 -5.51
CA ASP A 59 -8.31 -9.28 -6.27
C ASP A 59 -8.00 -10.37 -7.31
N LEU A 60 -6.87 -10.24 -8.00
CA LEU A 60 -6.41 -11.26 -8.94
C LEU A 60 -6.08 -12.58 -8.22
N CYS A 61 -5.43 -12.51 -7.06
CA CYS A 61 -5.17 -13.67 -6.22
C CYS A 61 -6.47 -14.32 -5.72
N ALA A 62 -7.48 -13.52 -5.33
CA ALA A 62 -8.75 -14.02 -4.84
C ALA A 62 -9.55 -14.76 -5.93
N SER A 63 -9.50 -14.26 -7.17
CA SER A 63 -10.23 -14.80 -8.32
C SER A 63 -9.60 -16.07 -8.92
N LYS A 64 -8.29 -16.28 -8.76
CA LYS A 64 -7.56 -17.43 -9.32
C LYS A 64 -7.23 -18.48 -8.25
N PRO A 65 -7.81 -19.69 -8.30
CA PRO A 65 -7.61 -20.72 -7.28
C PRO A 65 -6.13 -21.10 -7.04
N GLU A 66 -5.33 -21.17 -8.11
CA GLU A 66 -3.90 -21.52 -8.03
C GLU A 66 -3.08 -20.44 -7.32
N MET A 67 -3.36 -19.17 -7.64
CA MET A 67 -2.70 -18.02 -7.00
C MET A 67 -3.13 -17.90 -5.54
N ARG A 68 -4.41 -18.12 -5.26
CA ARG A 68 -4.96 -18.16 -3.90
C ARG A 68 -4.29 -19.23 -3.05
N ALA A 69 -4.10 -20.43 -3.60
CA ALA A 69 -3.39 -21.50 -2.91
C ALA A 69 -1.92 -21.13 -2.64
N ALA A 70 -1.25 -20.54 -3.64
CA ALA A 70 0.13 -20.07 -3.49
C ALA A 70 0.28 -18.91 -2.48
N ALA A 71 -0.75 -18.10 -2.31
CA ALA A 71 -0.80 -16.97 -1.37
C ALA A 71 -1.26 -17.37 0.05
N GLY A 72 -1.31 -18.67 0.39
CA GLY A 72 -1.71 -19.11 1.75
C GLY A 72 -3.21 -19.28 1.97
N GLY A 73 -4.02 -19.30 0.90
CA GLY A 73 -5.43 -19.66 0.92
C GLY A 73 -6.40 -18.48 0.94
N ALA A 74 -7.70 -18.78 0.81
CA ALA A 74 -8.75 -17.77 0.67
C ALA A 74 -8.87 -16.84 1.89
N ALA A 75 -8.77 -17.41 3.09
CA ALA A 75 -8.87 -16.64 4.34
C ALA A 75 -7.69 -15.65 4.49
N HIS A 76 -6.49 -16.06 4.08
CA HIS A 76 -5.30 -15.20 4.15
C HIS A 76 -5.41 -14.01 3.18
N VAL A 77 -5.78 -14.27 1.92
CA VAL A 77 -5.98 -13.21 0.92
C VAL A 77 -7.10 -12.25 1.34
N ALA A 78 -8.20 -12.76 1.89
CA ALA A 78 -9.29 -11.92 2.38
C ALA A 78 -8.85 -11.03 3.56
N LEU A 79 -8.01 -11.54 4.46
CA LEU A 79 -7.47 -10.77 5.57
C LEU A 79 -6.51 -9.67 5.10
N LEU A 80 -5.55 -9.98 4.22
CA LEU A 80 -4.64 -8.98 3.66
C LEU A 80 -5.40 -7.87 2.92
N ARG A 81 -6.47 -8.24 2.21
CA ARG A 81 -7.37 -7.28 1.56
C ARG A 81 -8.05 -6.38 2.58
N GLN A 82 -8.66 -6.96 3.61
CA GLN A 82 -9.33 -6.18 4.65
C GLN A 82 -8.37 -5.21 5.36
N GLU A 83 -7.15 -5.64 5.65
CA GLU A 83 -6.12 -4.76 6.23
C GLU A 83 -5.76 -3.63 5.26
N SER A 84 -5.50 -3.94 3.99
CA SER A 84 -5.14 -2.97 2.95
C SER A 84 -6.26 -1.95 2.67
N GLU A 85 -7.52 -2.37 2.74
CA GLU A 85 -8.70 -1.51 2.60
C GLU A 85 -8.79 -0.44 3.71
N ARG A 86 -8.26 -0.74 4.91
CA ARG A 86 -8.17 0.26 5.99
C ARG A 86 -7.10 1.31 5.70
N PHE A 87 -5.94 0.90 5.17
CA PHE A 87 -4.89 1.83 4.78
C PHE A 87 -5.30 2.74 3.62
N ILE A 88 -5.98 2.21 2.58
CA ILE A 88 -6.42 3.03 1.44
C ILE A 88 -7.49 4.04 1.87
N SER A 89 -8.34 3.66 2.83
CA SER A 89 -9.35 4.56 3.39
C SER A 89 -8.73 5.75 4.12
N LEU A 90 -7.65 5.54 4.89
CA LEU A 90 -6.89 6.63 5.53
C LEU A 90 -6.22 7.54 4.50
N LEU A 91 -5.63 6.94 3.46
CA LEU A 91 -5.00 7.69 2.39
C LEU A 91 -6.01 8.54 1.62
N HIS A 92 -7.15 7.97 1.24
CA HIS A 92 -8.21 8.70 0.56
C HIS A 92 -8.77 9.83 1.43
N ALA A 93 -8.94 9.61 2.73
CA ALA A 93 -9.37 10.66 3.65
C ALA A 93 -8.37 11.82 3.69
N GLU A 94 -7.06 11.54 3.72
CA GLU A 94 -6.02 12.57 3.69
C GLU A 94 -5.95 13.29 2.34
N MET A 95 -6.10 12.57 1.24
CA MET A 95 -6.16 13.17 -0.10
C MET A 95 -7.40 14.06 -0.26
N GLU A 96 -8.57 13.61 0.19
CA GLU A 96 -9.80 14.39 0.18
C GLU A 96 -9.66 15.65 1.05
N ARG A 97 -9.05 15.53 2.24
CA ARG A 97 -8.75 16.68 3.12
C ARG A 97 -7.88 17.73 2.44
N ARG A 98 -7.01 17.32 1.52
CA ARG A 98 -6.13 18.20 0.73
C ARG A 98 -6.69 18.56 -0.65
N GLU A 99 -7.93 18.16 -0.94
CA GLU A 99 -8.57 18.34 -2.25
C GLU A 99 -7.76 17.73 -3.41
N LEU A 100 -6.97 16.70 -3.12
CA LEU A 100 -6.18 15.98 -4.10
C LEU A 100 -7.04 14.94 -4.80
N GLN A 101 -7.05 14.99 -6.13
CA GLN A 101 -7.62 13.93 -6.92
C GLN A 101 -6.59 12.81 -7.13
N PRO A 102 -7.02 11.54 -7.16
CA PRO A 102 -6.17 10.43 -7.57
C PRO A 102 -5.56 10.74 -8.93
N ALA A 103 -4.23 10.82 -8.97
CA ALA A 103 -3.55 11.14 -10.21
C ALA A 103 -3.65 9.96 -11.17
N ARG A 104 -3.98 10.25 -12.43
CA ARG A 104 -3.84 9.28 -13.53
C ARG A 104 -2.38 9.13 -13.95
N HIS A 105 -1.46 9.12 -13.00
CA HIS A 105 -0.04 8.99 -13.27
C HIS A 105 0.25 7.60 -13.86
N ARG A 106 1.00 7.57 -14.97
CA ARG A 106 1.49 6.34 -15.61
C ARG A 106 2.93 6.00 -15.21
N ALA A 107 3.46 6.69 -14.21
CA ALA A 107 4.81 6.44 -13.73
C ALA A 107 4.84 5.13 -12.94
N ALA A 108 5.93 4.37 -13.05
CA ALA A 108 6.08 3.11 -12.35
C ALA A 108 6.08 3.33 -10.83
N VAL A 109 5.53 2.36 -10.10
CA VAL A 109 5.68 2.25 -8.64
C VAL A 109 6.62 1.10 -8.31
N VAL A 110 7.33 1.21 -7.19
CA VAL A 110 8.18 0.15 -6.65
C VAL A 110 7.34 -0.67 -5.65
N PRO A 111 7.06 -1.96 -5.89
CA PRO A 111 6.18 -2.75 -5.03
C PRO A 111 6.66 -2.89 -3.58
N THR A 112 7.92 -2.56 -3.29
CA THR A 112 8.53 -2.72 -1.97
C THR A 112 8.85 -1.40 -1.27
N GLU A 113 8.60 -0.24 -1.88
CA GLU A 113 8.97 1.06 -1.31
C GLU A 113 7.77 1.99 -1.23
N HIS A 114 7.50 2.48 -0.02
CA HIS A 114 6.57 3.60 0.23
C HIS A 114 7.10 4.90 -0.37
N ALA A 115 6.21 5.87 -0.58
CA ALA A 115 6.57 7.17 -1.14
C ALA A 115 7.73 7.86 -0.39
N TRP A 116 7.71 7.82 0.95
CA TRP A 116 8.73 8.42 1.82
C TRP A 116 10.00 7.58 1.98
N GLU A 117 9.99 6.31 1.55
CA GLU A 117 11.15 5.41 1.55
C GLU A 117 11.77 5.24 0.15
N LEU A 118 11.19 5.88 -0.88
CA LEU A 118 11.65 5.76 -2.26
C LEU A 118 13.14 6.10 -2.38
N THR A 119 13.93 5.12 -2.82
CA THR A 119 15.37 5.29 -3.00
C THR A 119 15.74 5.59 -4.45
N ASN A 120 14.89 5.19 -5.41
CA ASN A 120 15.16 5.35 -6.82
C ASN A 120 14.93 6.80 -7.29
N PRO A 121 16.00 7.54 -7.66
CA PRO A 121 15.87 8.94 -8.02
C PRO A 121 15.06 9.16 -9.30
N ALA A 122 15.09 8.22 -10.25
CA ALA A 122 14.33 8.33 -11.49
C ALA A 122 12.81 8.24 -11.23
N ILE A 123 12.40 7.40 -10.28
CA ILE A 123 10.99 7.27 -9.88
C ILE A 123 10.57 8.50 -9.08
N ARG A 124 11.39 8.97 -8.12
CA ARG A 124 11.12 10.21 -7.38
C ARG A 124 10.93 11.40 -8.32
N GLN A 125 11.77 11.52 -9.35
CA GLN A 125 11.63 12.56 -10.37
C GLN A 125 10.36 12.39 -11.21
N ALA A 126 10.04 11.17 -11.66
CA ALA A 126 8.84 10.90 -12.47
C ALA A 126 7.53 11.22 -11.73
N TRP A 127 7.54 11.10 -10.40
CA TRP A 127 6.41 11.42 -9.52
C TRP A 127 6.43 12.85 -8.98
N GLY A 128 7.48 13.61 -9.23
CA GLY A 128 7.59 14.99 -8.76
C GLY A 128 7.93 15.13 -7.27
N ILE A 129 8.50 14.09 -6.64
CA ILE A 129 8.75 14.06 -5.19
C ILE A 129 9.96 14.94 -4.78
N ASP A 130 10.94 15.12 -5.67
CA ASP A 130 12.18 15.88 -5.42
C ASP A 130 12.35 17.11 -6.34
N VAL A 131 11.32 17.52 -7.08
CA VAL A 131 11.41 18.76 -7.87
C VAL A 131 11.20 19.95 -6.93
N SER A 132 12.31 20.40 -6.35
CA SER A 132 12.47 21.76 -5.82
C SER A 132 12.56 22.77 -6.96
#